data_AF-A0A1M5S7S1-F1
#
_entry.id   AF-A0A1M5S7S1-F1
#
_cell.length_a   1.000
_cell.length_b   1.000
_cell.length_c   1.000
_cell.angle_alpha   90.00
_cell.angle_beta   90.00
_cell.angle_gamma   90.00
#
_symmetry.space_group_name_H-M   'P 1'
#
loop_
_entity.id
_entity.type
_entity.pdbx_description
1 polymer ?
#
loop_
_entity_poly.entity_id
_entity_poly.type
_entity_poly.pdbx_seq_one_letter_code
_entity_poly.pdbx_strand_id
1 'polypeptide(L)' 'MTIEQIKKSTIYGDYTLLALVLGIKVPAAKMRFLRGDETATKVLIKIIANREELIKEFVAEDKKRMHKQ' A
#
# COMPACT_ATOMS: atom_id res chain seq x y z
N MET A 1 12.68 -1.64 3.29
CA MET A 1 12.38 -2.44 2.08
C MET A 1 13.23 -1.92 0.93
N THR A 2 13.79 -2.80 0.10
CA THR A 2 14.38 -2.43 -1.19
C THR A 2 13.29 -2.02 -2.19
N ILE A 3 13.62 -1.28 -3.25
CA ILE A 3 12.65 -0.91 -4.30
C ILE A 3 11.97 -2.16 -4.90
N GLU A 4 12.72 -3.26 -5.08
CA GLU A 4 12.15 -4.52 -5.56
C GLU A 4 11.15 -5.14 -4.59
N GLN A 5 11.44 -5.11 -3.29
CA GLN A 5 10.51 -5.56 -2.26
C GLN A 5 9.24 -4.71 -2.24
N ILE A 6 9.37 -3.39 -2.37
CA ILE A 6 8.21 -2.49 -2.45
C ILE A 6 7.36 -2.84 -3.67
N LYS A 7 7.99 -3.02 -4.84
CA LYS A 7 7.29 -3.43 -6.08
C LYS A 7 6.52 -4.74 -5.89
N LYS A 8 7.11 -5.74 -5.22
CA LYS A 8 6.46 -7.03 -4.96
C LYS A 8 5.27 -6.92 -3.99
N SER A 9 5.37 -6.06 -2.97
CA SER A 9 4.29 -5.85 -1.99
C SER A 9 3.21 -4.88 -2.46
N THR A 10 3.46 -4.09 -3.51
CA THR A 10 2.50 -3.10 -4.01
C THR A 10 1.36 -3.76 -4.79
N ILE A 11 0.12 -3.41 -4.46
CA ILE A 11 -1.06 -3.74 -5.27
C ILE A 11 -1.57 -2.52 -6.03
N TYR A 12 -2.43 -2.71 -7.04
CA TYR A 12 -2.92 -1.60 -7.86
C TYR A 12 -3.66 -0.52 -7.04
N GLY A 13 -4.40 -0.94 -6.00
CA GLY A 13 -5.07 -0.02 -5.07
C GLY A 13 -4.11 0.94 -4.36
N ASP A 14 -2.89 0.50 -4.06
CA ASP A 14 -1.88 1.33 -3.40
C ASP A 14 -1.45 2.51 -4.29
N TYR A 15 -1.37 2.31 -5.62
CA TYR A 15 -1.10 3.41 -6.55
C TYR A 15 -2.24 4.41 -6.64
N THR A 16 -3.47 3.96 -6.43
CA THR A 16 -4.64 4.85 -6.40
C THR A 16 -4.55 5.77 -5.18
N LEU A 17 -4.25 5.20 -4.00
CA LEU A 17 -4.09 5.99 -2.79
C LEU A 17 -2.85 6.90 -2.86
N LEU A 18 -1.73 6.42 -3.42
CA LEU A 18 -0.55 7.24 -3.68
C LEU A 18 -0.89 8.47 -4.54
N ALA A 19 -1.72 8.28 -5.57
CA ALA A 19 -2.15 9.36 -6.45
C ALA A 19 -2.96 10.43 -5.71
N LEU A 20 -3.88 10.00 -4.83
CA LEU A 20 -4.65 10.90 -3.97
C LEU A 20 -3.75 11.69 -3.02
N VAL A 21 -2.80 11.02 -2.35
CA VAL A 21 -1.86 11.67 -1.42
C VAL A 21 -0.98 12.70 -2.14
N LEU A 22 -0.53 12.37 -3.36
CA LEU A 22 0.32 13.26 -4.16
C LEU A 22 -0.44 14.32 -4.95
N GLY A 23 -1.78 14.29 -4.97
CA GLY A 23 -2.60 15.22 -5.75
C GLY A 23 -2.41 15.11 -7.27
N ILE A 24 -2.12 13.91 -7.78
CA ILE A 24 -1.85 13.66 -9.22
C ILE A 24 -2.66 12.45 -9.73
N LYS A 25 -2.62 12.20 -11.05
CA LYS A 25 -3.28 11.02 -11.64
C LYS A 25 -2.53 9.72 -11.32
N VAL A 26 -3.24 8.60 -11.22
CA VAL A 26 -2.69 7.27 -10.90
C VAL A 26 -1.49 6.86 -11.78
N PRO A 27 -1.52 7.01 -13.12
CA PRO A 27 -0.36 6.69 -13.95
C PRO A 27 0.86 7.54 -13.61
N ALA A 28 0.67 8.82 -13.30
CA ALA A 28 1.76 9.72 -12.93
C ALA A 28 2.38 9.37 -11.57
N ALA A 29 1.55 8.98 -10.59
CA ALA A 29 2.00 8.50 -9.28
C ALA A 29 2.83 7.22 -9.39
N LYS A 30 2.33 6.24 -10.15
CA LYS A 30 3.08 5.00 -10.46
C LYS A 30 4.43 5.33 -11.10
N MET A 31 4.45 6.21 -12.10
CA MET A 31 5.70 6.59 -12.79
C MET A 31 6.70 7.30 -11.89
N ARG A 32 6.26 8.15 -10.95
CA ARG A 32 7.15 8.78 -9.96
C ARG A 32 7.84 7.73 -9.09
N PHE A 33 7.07 6.78 -8.54
CA PHE A 33 7.66 5.68 -7.78
C PHE A 33 8.65 4.85 -8.62
N LEU A 34 8.28 4.47 -9.85
CA LEU A 34 9.16 3.68 -10.73
C LEU A 34 10.47 4.39 -11.09
N ARG A 35 10.48 5.73 -11.11
CA ARG A 35 11.68 6.55 -11.31
C ARG A 35 12.51 6.77 -10.04
N GLY A 36 12.11 6.22 -8.91
CA GLY A 36 12.83 6.37 -7.65
C GLY A 36 12.59 7.71 -6.96
N ASP A 37 11.48 8.40 -7.25
CA ASP A 37 11.11 9.60 -6.50
C ASP A 37 11.00 9.28 -5.00
N GLU A 38 11.80 9.96 -4.18
CA GLU A 38 11.90 9.66 -2.76
C GLU A 38 10.57 9.87 -2.02
N THR A 39 9.82 10.90 -2.39
CA THR A 39 8.55 11.23 -1.75
C THR A 39 7.52 10.16 -2.07
N ALA A 40 7.39 9.79 -3.35
CA ALA A 40 6.49 8.72 -3.78
C ALA A 40 6.85 7.39 -3.12
N THR A 41 8.16 7.09 -2.98
CA THR A 41 8.65 5.88 -2.32
C THR A 41 8.29 5.86 -0.83
N LYS A 42 8.56 6.96 -0.10
CA LYS A 42 8.22 7.08 1.32
C LYS A 42 6.72 6.96 1.58
N VAL A 43 5.90 7.59 0.73
CA VAL A 43 4.43 7.49 0.85
C VAL A 43 3.95 6.07 0.56
N LEU A 44 4.44 5.43 -0.50
CA LEU A 44 4.01 4.09 -0.88
C LEU A 44 4.36 3.04 0.19
N ILE A 45 5.52 3.17 0.83
CA ILE A 45 5.90 2.31 1.97
C ILE A 45 4.88 2.43 3.11
N LYS A 46 4.47 3.65 3.47
CA LYS A 46 3.48 3.87 4.53
C LYS A 46 2.11 3.30 4.16
N ILE A 47 1.70 3.46 2.90
CA ILE A 47 0.43 2.89 2.39
C ILE A 47 0.43 1.38 2.53
N ILE A 48 1.50 0.71 2.09
CA ILE A 48 1.63 -0.76 2.16
C ILE A 48 1.60 -1.22 3.62
N ALA A 49 2.38 -0.57 4.50
CA ALA A 49 2.42 -0.94 5.92
C ALA A 49 1.04 -0.85 6.57
N ASN A 50 0.32 0.27 6.37
CA ASN A 50 -1.01 0.46 6.92
C ASN A 50 -2.02 -0.55 6.35
N ARG A 51 -1.93 -0.86 5.05
CA ARG A 51 -2.80 -1.87 4.42
C ARG A 51 -2.57 -3.25 5.03
N GLU A 52 -1.32 -3.66 5.20
CA GLU A 52 -0.99 -4.95 5.80
C GLU A 52 -1.42 -5.04 7.27
N GLU A 53 -1.29 -3.94 8.03
CA GLU A 53 -1.78 -3.85 9.40
C GLU A 53 -3.30 -4.02 9.48
N LEU A 54 -4.05 -3.28 8.66
CA LEU A 54 -5.51 -3.41 8.57
C LEU A 54 -5.94 -4.84 8.21
N ILE A 55 -5.29 -5.46 7.22
CA ILE A 55 -5.63 -6.84 6.83
C ILE A 55 -5.41 -7.79 8.01
N LYS A 56 -4.29 -7.67 8.73
CA LYS A 56 -4.01 -8.53 9.89
C LYS A 56 -5.02 -8.35 11.01
N GLU A 57 -5.39 -7.11 11.31
CA GLU A 57 -6.39 -6.76 12.32
C GLU A 57 -7.72 -7.45 12.01
N PHE A 58 -8.28 -7.21 10.82
CA PHE A 58 -9.62 -7.67 10.49
C PHE A 58 -9.69 -9.17 10.13
N VAL A 59 -8.62 -9.78 9.59
CA VAL A 59 -8.57 -11.23 9.43
C VAL A 59 -8.52 -11.95 10.78
N ALA A 60 -7.81 -11.39 11.77
CA ALA A 60 -7.79 -11.95 13.12
C ALA A 60 -9.15 -11.82 13.81
N GLU A 61 -9.84 -10.70 13.63
CA GLU A 61 -11.19 -10.50 14.13
C GLU A 61 -12.21 -11.47 13.51
N ASP A 62 -12.16 -11.65 12.19
CA ASP A 62 -13.11 -12.52 11.49
C ASP A 62 -12.97 -13.98 11.94
N LYS A 63 -11.72 -14.46 12.11
CA LYS A 63 -11.47 -15.80 12.68
C LYS A 63 -12.05 -15.96 14.08
N LYS A 64 -11.96 -14.94 14.95
CA LYS A 64 -12.57 -14.98 16.28
C LYS A 64 -14.10 -15.03 16.22
N ARG A 65 -14.73 -14.39 15.22
CA ARG A 65 -16.18 -14.44 15.02
C ARG A 65 -16.64 -15.83 14.58
N MET A 66 -15.90 -16.48 13.68
CA MET A 66 -16.24 -17.82 13.17
C MET A 66 -16.16 -18.93 14.22
N HIS A 67 -15.26 -18.85 15.20
CA HIS A 67 -15.12 -19.86 16.27
C HIS A 67 -16.08 -19.65 17.45
N LYS A 68 -16.91 -18.60 17.41
CA LYS A 68 -17.93 -18.29 18.42
C LYS A 68 -19.34 -18.77 18.02
N GLN A 69 -19.49 -19.32 16.82
CA GLN A 69 -20.71 -19.94 16.30
C GLN A 69 -20.57 -21.46 16.34
#